data_AF-A0A535IAZ3-F1
#
_entry.id   AF-A0A535IAZ3-F1
#
_cell.length_a   1.000
_cell.length_b   1.000
_cell.length_c   1.000
_cell.angle_alpha   90.00
_cell.angle_beta   90.00
_cell.angle_gamma   90.00
#
_symmetry.space_group_name_H-M   'P 1'
#
loop_
_entity.id
_entity.type
_entity.pdbx_description
1 polymer ?
#
loop_
_entity_poly.entity_id
_entity_poly.type
_entity_poly.pdbx_seq_one_letter_code
_entity_poly.pdbx_strand_id
1 'polypeptide(L)'
;MVIAAAGQIEQPQLVALVERTLGDWRSAAADGAYEPAPPPQAAKRLLLHYKEVEQAHLVLTVPGLHRNHPDRYTLRVLNALLGQGMSSRLFNEIREKRGLAYNVYSFADSTSDSGDVGIYAGVDPHKTVEALRAALAEWKRLQDEPVPAEEVRQAKEHIKGRTLLRMEDSYANASWFGVQEVLKDEALSVDEIVQQIEAVTPEEIQSLAQQLFLDPLLNLAVVGPLRNEDALQAALAI
;
A
#
# COMPACT_ATOMS: atom_id res chain seq x y z
N MET A 1 -24.00 8.86 -4.37
CA MET A 1 -24.19 7.39 -4.32
C MET A 1 -23.98 6.85 -5.72
N VAL A 2 -23.40 5.67 -5.82
CA VAL A 2 -23.22 4.96 -7.09
C VAL A 2 -23.86 3.60 -6.98
N ILE A 3 -24.51 3.15 -8.05
CA ILE A 3 -24.99 1.78 -8.19
C ILE A 3 -24.17 1.13 -9.30
N ALA A 4 -23.42 0.10 -8.94
CA ALA A 4 -22.61 -0.66 -9.89
C ALA A 4 -23.14 -2.09 -10.00
N ALA A 5 -23.22 -2.59 -11.23
CA ALA A 5 -23.71 -3.93 -11.52
C ALA A 5 -22.95 -4.52 -12.72
N ALA A 6 -22.76 -5.84 -12.71
CA ALA A 6 -22.12 -6.57 -13.79
C ALA A 6 -22.71 -7.98 -13.89
N GLY A 7 -22.63 -8.59 -15.08
CA GLY A 7 -23.23 -9.89 -15.40
C GLY A 7 -24.27 -9.78 -16.51
N GLN A 8 -25.25 -10.69 -16.53
CA GLN A 8 -26.31 -10.72 -17.52
C GLN A 8 -27.38 -9.65 -17.22
N ILE A 9 -27.06 -8.39 -17.52
CA ILE A 9 -27.89 -7.22 -17.21
C ILE A 9 -28.02 -6.34 -18.46
N GLU A 10 -29.24 -5.92 -18.76
CA GLU A 10 -29.48 -4.88 -19.75
C GLU A 10 -29.53 -3.51 -19.07
N GLN A 11 -28.67 -2.59 -19.49
CA GLN A 11 -28.55 -1.26 -18.91
C GLN A 11 -29.89 -0.50 -18.80
N PRO A 12 -30.76 -0.47 -19.84
CA PRO A 12 -32.04 0.24 -19.73
C PRO A 12 -32.97 -0.31 -18.65
N GLN A 13 -32.95 -1.63 -18.44
CA GLN A 13 -33.78 -2.29 -17.42
C GLN A 13 -33.28 -1.96 -16.01
N LEU A 14 -31.95 -1.94 -15.81
CA LEU A 14 -31.34 -1.55 -14.55
C LEU A 14 -31.66 -0.10 -14.19
N VAL A 15 -31.49 0.83 -15.14
CA VAL A 15 -31.80 2.25 -14.94
C VAL A 15 -33.26 2.43 -14.55
N ALA A 16 -34.20 1.82 -15.29
CA ALA A 16 -35.62 1.90 -14.96
C ALA A 16 -35.98 1.32 -13.57
N LEU A 17 -35.29 0.25 -13.14
CA LEU A 17 -35.46 -0.32 -11.80
C LEU A 17 -34.94 0.64 -10.73
N VAL A 18 -33.77 1.23 -10.93
CA VAL A 18 -33.18 2.20 -10.01
C VAL A 18 -34.07 3.43 -9.89
N GLU A 19 -34.50 4.02 -11.01
CA GLU A 19 -35.40 5.18 -11.01
C GLU A 19 -36.71 4.88 -10.29
N ARG A 20 -37.33 3.72 -10.55
CA ARG A 20 -38.56 3.32 -9.86
C ARG A 20 -38.38 3.14 -8.35
N THR A 21 -37.20 2.69 -7.91
CA THR A 21 -36.97 2.32 -6.51
C THR A 21 -36.39 3.47 -5.69
N LEU A 22 -35.53 4.28 -6.30
CA LEU A 22 -34.69 5.29 -5.65
C LEU A 22 -34.84 6.68 -6.29
N GLY A 23 -35.73 6.88 -7.27
CA GLY A 23 -35.90 8.16 -7.97
C GLY A 23 -36.34 9.31 -7.06
N ASP A 24 -37.12 9.00 -6.02
CA ASP A 24 -37.54 9.99 -5.00
C ASP A 24 -36.52 10.13 -3.87
N TRP A 25 -35.38 9.45 -3.95
CA TRP A 25 -34.35 9.52 -2.92
C TRP A 25 -33.70 10.89 -2.90
N ARG A 26 -33.82 11.58 -1.77
CA ARG A 26 -33.16 12.85 -1.52
C ARG A 26 -31.92 12.57 -0.70
N SER A 27 -30.75 12.81 -1.29
CA SER A 27 -29.53 12.92 -0.49
C SER A 27 -29.73 14.06 0.51
N ALA A 28 -29.42 13.80 1.79
CA ALA A 28 -29.07 14.92 2.65
C ALA A 28 -27.90 15.66 1.95
N ALA A 29 -27.94 16.99 1.92
CA ALA A 29 -26.73 17.72 1.56
C ALA A 29 -25.66 17.24 2.54
N ALA A 30 -24.57 16.66 2.05
CA ALA A 30 -23.43 16.38 2.89
C ALA A 30 -22.95 17.73 3.42
N ASP A 31 -23.29 18.01 4.67
CA ASP A 31 -23.11 19.26 5.39
C ASP A 31 -21.72 19.36 6.03
N GLY A 32 -20.89 18.32 5.90
CA GLY A 32 -19.51 18.31 6.37
C GLY A 32 -18.52 18.25 5.23
N ALA A 33 -17.69 19.29 5.08
CA ALA A 33 -16.34 19.07 4.59
C ALA A 33 -15.71 18.01 5.49
N TYR A 34 -15.14 16.95 4.91
CA TYR A 34 -14.36 15.99 5.70
C TYR A 34 -13.30 16.76 6.51
N GLU A 35 -13.08 16.37 7.76
CA GLU A 35 -11.96 16.94 8.51
C GLU A 35 -10.67 16.60 7.76
N PRO A 36 -9.88 17.61 7.35
CA PRO A 36 -8.68 17.36 6.60
C PRO A 36 -7.71 16.56 7.44
N ALA A 37 -7.00 15.64 6.79
CA ALA A 37 -5.91 14.91 7.42
C ALA A 37 -4.92 15.90 8.08
N PRO A 38 -4.47 15.64 9.31
CA PRO A 38 -3.45 16.46 9.93
C PRO A 38 -2.18 16.44 9.07
N PRO A 39 -1.37 17.52 9.11
CA PRO A 39 -0.10 17.51 8.40
C PRO A 39 0.79 16.36 8.89
N PRO A 40 1.68 15.84 8.02
CA PRO A 40 2.69 14.88 8.44
C PRO A 40 3.45 15.35 9.68
N GLN A 41 3.85 14.40 10.52
CA GLN A 41 4.65 14.69 11.71
C GLN A 41 5.99 15.35 11.35
N ALA A 42 6.52 16.15 12.27
CA ALA A 42 7.79 16.85 12.07
C ALA A 42 9.04 16.07 12.50
N ALA A 43 8.87 14.92 13.17
CA ALA A 43 9.97 14.10 13.66
C ALA A 43 9.56 12.62 13.73
N LYS A 44 10.55 11.74 13.60
CA LYS A 44 10.35 10.30 13.68
C LYS A 44 9.83 9.86 15.04
N ARG A 45 9.04 8.79 15.04
CA ARG A 45 8.43 8.25 16.25
C ARG A 45 8.69 6.76 16.39
N LEU A 46 8.88 6.35 17.64
CA LEU A 46 8.94 4.96 18.06
C LEU A 46 7.87 4.73 19.11
N LEU A 47 7.11 3.66 18.94
CA LEU A 47 6.21 3.14 19.96
C LEU A 47 6.52 1.66 20.19
N LEU A 48 6.99 1.34 21.40
CA LEU A 48 7.09 -0.04 21.87
C LEU A 48 5.93 -0.36 22.82
N HIS A 49 5.12 -1.33 22.45
CA HIS A 49 4.06 -1.86 23.30
C HIS A 49 4.40 -3.30 23.73
N TYR A 50 4.64 -3.47 25.03
CA TYR A 50 4.86 -4.80 25.59
C TYR A 50 3.57 -5.62 25.55
N LYS A 51 3.65 -6.82 24.98
CA LYS A 51 2.59 -7.83 25.02
C LYS A 51 3.22 -9.22 25.10
N GLU A 52 2.67 -10.08 25.94
CA GLU A 52 3.11 -11.47 26.07
C GLU A 52 2.57 -12.31 24.91
N VAL A 53 3.35 -12.37 23.82
CA VAL A 53 3.06 -13.11 22.58
C VAL A 53 4.35 -13.74 22.04
N GLU A 54 4.21 -14.76 21.18
CA GLU A 54 5.35 -15.52 20.64
C GLU A 54 6.21 -14.74 19.65
N GLN A 55 5.61 -13.81 18.90
CA GLN A 55 6.29 -12.98 17.90
C GLN A 55 6.27 -11.51 18.29
N ALA A 56 7.32 -10.79 17.90
CA ALA A 56 7.28 -9.35 17.82
C ALA A 56 6.73 -8.94 16.44
N HIS A 57 5.74 -8.06 16.45
CA HIS A 57 5.13 -7.49 15.26
C HIS A 57 5.64 -6.08 15.10
N LEU A 58 6.28 -5.80 13.97
CA LEU A 58 6.83 -4.48 13.64
C LEU A 58 6.11 -3.90 12.43
N VAL A 59 5.75 -2.63 12.55
CA VAL A 59 5.22 -1.79 11.48
C VAL A 59 6.15 -0.58 11.34
N LEU A 60 6.85 -0.52 10.21
CA LEU A 60 7.71 0.58 9.82
C LEU A 60 6.99 1.35 8.70
N THR A 61 6.68 2.63 8.89
CA THR A 61 5.85 3.38 7.93
C THR A 61 6.27 4.84 7.81
N VAL A 62 5.94 5.44 6.67
CA VAL A 62 6.07 6.87 6.38
C VAL A 62 4.76 7.36 5.75
N PRO A 63 4.48 8.69 5.76
CA PRO A 63 3.40 9.25 4.97
C PRO A 63 3.50 8.82 3.50
N GLY A 64 2.39 8.34 2.97
CA GLY A 64 2.24 7.87 1.60
C GLY A 64 1.49 8.88 0.73
N LEU A 65 1.03 8.41 -0.42
CA LEU A 65 0.32 9.23 -1.39
C LEU A 65 -1.19 9.15 -1.16
N HIS A 66 -1.89 10.27 -1.37
CA HIS A 66 -3.34 10.28 -1.46
C HIS A 66 -3.83 9.56 -2.73
N ARG A 67 -5.08 9.10 -2.72
CA ARG A 67 -5.68 8.20 -3.73
C ARG A 67 -5.57 8.71 -5.17
N ASN A 68 -5.60 10.03 -5.34
CA ASN A 68 -5.62 10.70 -6.64
C ASN A 68 -4.25 11.27 -7.05
N HIS A 69 -3.18 10.95 -6.31
CA HIS A 69 -1.84 11.41 -6.64
C HIS A 69 -1.44 10.90 -8.05
N PRO A 70 -0.72 11.70 -8.86
CA PRO A 70 -0.24 11.26 -10.18
C PRO A 70 0.65 10.02 -10.07
N ASP A 71 1.54 9.97 -9.08
CA ASP A 71 2.48 8.85 -8.88
C ASP A 71 1.87 7.58 -8.23
N ARG A 72 0.54 7.48 -8.12
CA ARG A 72 -0.13 6.33 -7.47
C ARG A 72 0.22 4.98 -8.11
N TYR A 73 0.42 4.96 -9.43
CA TYR A 73 0.80 3.74 -10.16
C TYR A 73 2.28 3.41 -9.94
N THR A 74 3.15 4.42 -9.89
CA THR A 74 4.55 4.28 -9.49
C THR A 74 4.65 3.72 -8.07
N LEU A 75 3.85 4.22 -7.12
CA LEU A 75 3.77 3.69 -5.75
C LEU A 75 3.30 2.23 -5.74
N ARG A 76 2.33 1.87 -6.58
CA ARG A 76 1.83 0.49 -6.69
C ARG A 76 2.93 -0.47 -7.18
N VAL A 77 3.73 -0.06 -8.16
CA VAL A 77 4.88 -0.85 -8.66
C VAL A 77 5.98 -0.94 -7.61
N LEU A 78 6.34 0.18 -6.98
CA LEU A 78 7.30 0.24 -5.88
C LEU A 78 6.90 -0.72 -4.75
N ASN A 79 5.64 -0.67 -4.32
CA ASN A 79 5.13 -1.53 -3.26
C ASN A 79 5.15 -3.02 -3.65
N ALA A 80 4.80 -3.34 -4.90
CA ALA A 80 4.85 -4.73 -5.36
C ALA A 80 6.28 -5.30 -5.34
N LEU A 81 7.23 -4.50 -5.83
CA LEU A 81 8.65 -4.84 -5.85
C LEU A 81 9.22 -5.01 -4.44
N LEU A 82 8.86 -4.11 -3.52
CA LEU A 82 9.38 -4.11 -2.16
C LEU A 82 8.93 -5.34 -1.38
N GLY A 83 7.63 -5.67 -1.38
CA GLY A 83 7.10 -6.66 -0.44
C GLY A 83 5.90 -7.47 -0.88
N GLN A 84 5.51 -7.48 -2.17
CA GLN A 84 4.42 -8.35 -2.64
C GLN A 84 4.94 -9.57 -3.41
N GLY A 85 4.57 -10.75 -2.94
CA GLY A 85 4.95 -12.02 -3.55
C GLY A 85 6.37 -12.47 -3.21
N MET A 86 6.70 -13.69 -3.66
CA MET A 86 7.94 -14.37 -3.27
C MET A 86 9.20 -13.81 -3.94
N SER A 87 9.04 -13.08 -5.05
CA SER A 87 10.14 -12.41 -5.76
C SER A 87 10.46 -11.03 -5.20
N SER A 88 9.71 -10.53 -4.21
CA SER A 88 9.91 -9.20 -3.63
C SER A 88 11.19 -9.12 -2.80
N ARG A 89 11.76 -7.92 -2.68
CA ARG A 89 13.01 -7.67 -1.94
C ARG A 89 12.91 -8.13 -0.49
N LEU A 90 11.83 -7.78 0.20
CA LEU A 90 11.64 -8.14 1.60
C LEU A 90 11.47 -9.65 1.79
N PHE A 91 10.76 -10.32 0.89
CA PHE A 91 10.67 -11.79 0.94
C PHE A 91 12.07 -12.41 0.78
N ASN A 92 12.84 -11.95 -0.20
CA ASN A 92 14.17 -12.48 -0.46
C ASN A 92 15.15 -12.22 0.70
N GLU A 93 15.26 -10.98 1.16
CA GLU A 93 16.27 -10.59 2.14
C GLU A 93 15.93 -11.01 3.57
N ILE A 94 14.68 -10.80 3.99
CA ILE A 94 14.28 -11.02 5.39
C ILE A 94 13.85 -12.46 5.62
N ARG A 95 13.08 -13.05 4.69
CA ARG A 95 12.57 -14.41 4.85
C ARG A 95 13.53 -15.47 4.27
N GLU A 96 13.93 -15.35 3.02
CA GLU A 96 14.71 -16.41 2.34
C GLU A 96 16.18 -16.44 2.79
N LYS A 97 16.89 -15.32 2.69
CA LYS A 97 18.33 -15.26 2.97
C LYS A 97 18.67 -15.32 4.46
N ARG A 98 17.89 -14.62 5.30
CA ARG A 98 18.22 -14.44 6.72
C ARG A 98 17.32 -15.22 7.68
N GLY A 99 16.16 -15.72 7.22
CA GLY A 99 15.23 -16.45 8.08
C GLY A 99 14.79 -15.64 9.33
N LEU A 100 14.56 -14.33 9.15
CA LEU A 100 14.22 -13.41 10.24
C LEU A 100 12.72 -13.39 10.53
N ALA A 101 11.91 -13.44 9.47
CA ALA A 101 10.46 -13.36 9.52
C ALA A 101 9.84 -14.51 8.72
N TYR A 102 8.76 -15.10 9.25
CA TYR A 102 7.91 -15.97 8.45
C TYR A 102 6.95 -15.14 7.57
N ASN A 103 6.42 -14.06 8.15
CA ASN A 103 5.52 -13.13 7.48
C ASN A 103 6.16 -11.76 7.40
N VAL A 104 6.43 -11.29 6.19
CA VAL A 104 6.95 -9.96 5.89
C VAL A 104 6.32 -9.50 4.57
N TYR A 105 5.84 -8.27 4.53
CA TYR A 105 5.30 -7.65 3.33
C TYR A 105 5.34 -6.12 3.45
N SER A 106 5.14 -5.45 2.34
CA SER A 106 4.91 -4.02 2.30
C SER A 106 3.45 -3.70 1.96
N PHE A 107 2.99 -2.55 2.43
CA PHE A 107 1.65 -2.04 2.20
C PHE A 107 1.72 -0.58 1.74
N ALA A 108 0.68 -0.15 1.05
CA ALA A 108 0.49 1.23 0.61
C ALA A 108 -1.01 1.49 0.62
N ASP A 109 -1.45 2.29 1.59
CA ASP A 109 -2.85 2.64 1.80
C ASP A 109 -3.06 4.14 1.49
N SER A 110 -4.20 4.46 0.90
CA SER A 110 -4.51 5.81 0.43
C SER A 110 -5.94 6.21 0.77
N THR A 111 -6.08 7.38 1.38
CA THR A 111 -7.35 8.07 1.60
C THR A 111 -7.53 9.18 0.55
N SER A 112 -8.57 9.99 0.67
CA SER A 112 -8.82 11.13 -0.23
C SER A 112 -7.71 12.17 -0.22
N ASP A 113 -7.09 12.41 0.94
CA ASP A 113 -6.22 13.54 1.25
C ASP A 113 -4.93 13.15 1.98
N SER A 114 -4.74 11.87 2.30
CA SER A 114 -3.52 11.32 2.88
C SER A 114 -3.27 9.86 2.46
N GLY A 115 -2.19 9.28 2.95
CA GLY A 115 -1.90 7.86 2.80
C GLY A 115 -0.70 7.47 3.66
N ASP A 116 -0.37 6.19 3.63
CA ASP A 116 0.79 5.63 4.30
C ASP A 116 1.38 4.49 3.48
N VAL A 117 2.70 4.36 3.55
CA VAL A 117 3.45 3.27 2.91
C VAL A 117 4.43 2.71 3.91
N GLY A 118 4.47 1.40 4.00
CA GLY A 118 5.18 0.75 5.10
C GLY A 118 5.52 -0.70 4.86
N ILE A 119 6.19 -1.25 5.86
CA ILE A 119 6.58 -2.64 5.98
C ILE A 119 5.98 -3.18 7.26
N TYR A 120 5.38 -4.36 7.15
CA TYR A 120 5.03 -5.19 8.28
C TYR A 120 5.94 -6.41 8.32
N ALA A 121 6.34 -6.82 9.52
CA ALA A 121 6.88 -8.16 9.74
C ALA A 121 6.51 -8.74 11.11
N GLY A 122 6.32 -10.07 11.13
CA GLY A 122 6.23 -10.87 12.35
C GLY A 122 7.51 -11.68 12.51
N VAL A 123 8.24 -11.43 13.59
CA VAL A 123 9.60 -11.94 13.81
C VAL A 123 9.75 -12.57 15.19
N ASP A 124 10.76 -13.43 15.33
CA ASP A 124 11.23 -13.84 16.64
C ASP A 124 11.66 -12.58 17.44
N PRO A 125 11.22 -12.41 18.69
CA PRO A 125 11.55 -11.24 19.50
C PRO A 125 13.05 -10.92 19.57
N HIS A 126 13.92 -11.95 19.59
CA HIS A 126 15.37 -11.78 19.63
C HIS A 126 15.96 -11.24 18.32
N LYS A 127 15.23 -11.36 17.20
CA LYS A 127 15.64 -10.93 15.85
C LYS A 127 15.04 -9.57 15.45
N THR A 128 14.25 -8.94 16.32
CA THR A 128 13.52 -7.68 16.03
C THR A 128 14.41 -6.57 15.47
N VAL A 129 15.55 -6.31 16.12
CA VAL A 129 16.47 -5.23 15.71
C VAL A 129 17.15 -5.56 14.38
N GLU A 130 17.48 -6.83 14.15
CA GLU A 130 18.09 -7.27 12.89
C GLU A 130 17.10 -7.14 11.72
N ALA A 131 15.84 -7.54 11.92
CA ALA A 131 14.78 -7.41 10.94
C ALA A 131 14.50 -5.95 10.60
N LEU A 132 14.45 -5.07 11.61
CA LEU A 132 14.31 -3.62 11.40
C LEU A 132 15.45 -3.06 10.55
N ARG A 133 16.71 -3.41 10.86
CA ARG A 133 17.87 -2.97 10.07
C ARG A 133 17.83 -3.47 8.63
N ALA A 134 17.39 -4.71 8.42
CA ALA A 134 17.22 -5.27 7.08
C ALA A 134 16.12 -4.52 6.29
N ALA A 135 14.99 -4.19 6.93
CA ALA A 135 13.91 -3.42 6.31
C ALA A 135 14.37 -2.00 5.91
N LEU A 136 15.06 -1.31 6.82
CA LEU A 136 15.64 0.03 6.56
C LEU A 136 16.67 0.00 5.43
N ALA A 137 17.50 -1.04 5.39
CA ALA A 137 18.47 -1.21 4.31
C ALA A 137 17.80 -1.34 2.95
N GLU A 138 16.68 -2.07 2.85
CA GLU A 138 15.94 -2.18 1.58
C GLU A 138 15.28 -0.86 1.14
N TRP A 139 14.77 -0.06 2.08
CA TRP A 139 14.34 1.31 1.79
C TRP A 139 15.50 2.18 1.29
N LYS A 140 16.66 2.13 1.97
CA LYS A 140 17.84 2.90 1.57
C LYS A 140 18.34 2.51 0.18
N ARG A 141 18.35 1.21 -0.13
CA ARG A 141 18.73 0.70 -1.46
C ARG A 141 17.78 1.18 -2.55
N LEU A 142 16.48 1.28 -2.28
CA LEU A 142 15.53 1.88 -3.23
C LEU A 142 15.81 3.36 -3.50
N GLN A 143 16.42 4.06 -2.55
CA GLN A 143 16.80 5.46 -2.72
C GLN A 143 18.13 5.62 -3.47
N ASP A 144 19.11 4.77 -3.16
CA ASP A 144 20.50 4.94 -3.61
C ASP A 144 20.83 4.22 -4.92
N GLU A 145 20.18 3.07 -5.16
CA GLU A 145 20.52 2.17 -6.26
C GLU A 145 19.41 2.19 -7.30
N PRO A 146 19.73 2.39 -8.60
CA PRO A 146 18.76 2.19 -9.67
C PRO A 146 18.19 0.77 -9.63
N VAL A 147 16.86 0.67 -9.72
CA VAL A 147 16.17 -0.62 -9.70
C VAL A 147 16.44 -1.35 -11.03
N PRO A 148 16.91 -2.60 -11.02
CA PRO A 148 17.08 -3.37 -12.25
C PRO A 148 15.79 -3.50 -13.05
N ALA A 149 15.86 -3.29 -14.37
CA ALA A 149 14.70 -3.33 -15.25
C ALA A 149 13.92 -4.67 -15.18
N GLU A 150 14.63 -5.78 -14.98
CA GLU A 150 14.01 -7.10 -14.81
C GLU A 150 13.19 -7.19 -13.52
N GLU A 151 13.63 -6.55 -12.44
CA GLU A 151 12.90 -6.52 -11.17
C GLU A 151 11.61 -5.70 -11.31
N VAL A 152 11.70 -4.55 -11.99
CA VAL A 152 10.52 -3.72 -12.33
C VAL A 152 9.54 -4.51 -13.19
N ARG A 153 10.04 -5.21 -14.22
CA ARG A 153 9.21 -6.06 -15.09
C ARG A 153 8.48 -7.13 -14.29
N GLN A 154 9.15 -7.83 -13.38
CA GLN A 154 8.54 -8.85 -12.53
C GLN A 154 7.45 -8.26 -11.62
N ALA A 155 7.68 -7.09 -11.04
CA ALA A 155 6.68 -6.40 -10.23
C ALA A 155 5.44 -6.01 -11.06
N LYS A 156 5.63 -5.52 -12.28
CA LYS A 156 4.53 -5.23 -13.22
C LYS A 156 3.74 -6.48 -13.58
N GLU A 157 4.41 -7.58 -13.95
CA GLU A 157 3.75 -8.86 -14.24
C GLU A 157 2.96 -9.38 -13.04
N HIS A 158 3.51 -9.26 -11.83
CA HIS A 158 2.82 -9.62 -10.60
C HIS A 158 1.51 -8.84 -10.42
N ILE A 159 1.56 -7.52 -10.62
CA ILE A 159 0.39 -6.64 -10.53
C ILE A 159 -0.66 -6.99 -11.58
N LYS A 160 -0.25 -7.18 -12.84
CA LYS A 160 -1.15 -7.54 -13.95
C LYS A 160 -1.83 -8.87 -13.70
N GLY A 161 -1.05 -9.91 -13.40
CA GLY A 161 -1.56 -11.25 -13.12
C GLY A 161 -2.56 -11.26 -11.97
N ARG A 162 -2.24 -10.60 -10.84
CA ARG A 162 -3.18 -10.47 -9.71
C ARG A 162 -4.44 -9.69 -10.06
N THR A 163 -4.32 -8.66 -10.89
CA THR A 163 -5.48 -7.86 -11.31
C THR A 163 -6.41 -8.71 -12.18
N LEU A 164 -5.88 -9.42 -13.17
CA LEU A 164 -6.68 -10.27 -14.07
C LEU A 164 -7.38 -11.41 -13.31
N LEU A 165 -6.67 -12.12 -12.44
CA LEU A 165 -7.25 -13.18 -11.60
C LEU A 165 -8.34 -12.65 -10.66
N ARG A 166 -8.28 -11.38 -10.25
CA ARG A 166 -9.32 -10.77 -9.42
C ARG A 166 -10.60 -10.49 -10.21
N MET A 167 -10.54 -10.37 -11.54
CA MET A 167 -11.67 -9.95 -12.38
C MET A 167 -12.51 -11.12 -12.90
N GLU A 168 -12.43 -12.30 -12.27
CA GLU A 168 -13.07 -13.53 -12.75
C GLU A 168 -14.59 -13.58 -12.50
N ASP A 169 -15.10 -12.85 -11.50
CA ASP A 169 -16.53 -12.87 -11.16
C ASP A 169 -17.22 -11.51 -11.34
N SER A 170 -18.55 -11.56 -11.53
CA SER A 170 -19.37 -10.37 -11.75
C SER A 170 -19.36 -9.41 -10.56
N TYR A 171 -19.21 -9.91 -9.33
CA TYR A 171 -19.16 -9.05 -8.15
C TYR A 171 -17.88 -8.22 -8.15
N ALA A 172 -16.73 -8.83 -8.47
CA ALA A 172 -15.46 -8.14 -8.58
C ALA A 172 -15.48 -7.07 -9.68
N ASN A 173 -16.08 -7.38 -10.84
CA ASN A 173 -16.26 -6.41 -11.93
C ASN A 173 -17.16 -5.23 -11.51
N ALA A 174 -18.32 -5.50 -10.90
CA ALA A 174 -19.19 -4.44 -10.39
C ALA A 174 -18.49 -3.58 -9.31
N SER A 175 -17.81 -4.23 -8.37
CA SER A 175 -17.06 -3.55 -7.31
C SER A 175 -15.90 -2.72 -7.87
N TRP A 176 -15.24 -3.16 -8.94
CA TRP A 176 -14.13 -2.44 -9.56
C TRP A 176 -14.56 -1.07 -10.07
N PHE A 177 -15.65 -0.99 -10.83
CA PHE A 177 -16.16 0.28 -11.34
C PHE A 177 -16.85 1.08 -10.24
N GLY A 178 -17.64 0.42 -9.38
CA GLY A 178 -18.37 1.10 -8.31
C GLY A 178 -17.46 1.79 -7.29
N VAL A 179 -16.38 1.12 -6.85
CA VAL A 179 -15.42 1.72 -5.92
C VAL A 179 -14.67 2.88 -6.55
N GLN A 180 -14.32 2.77 -7.83
CA GLN A 180 -13.66 3.85 -8.55
C GLN A 180 -14.60 5.06 -8.65
N GLU A 181 -15.79 4.91 -9.20
CA GLU A 181 -16.79 5.98 -9.37
C GLU A 181 -17.22 6.64 -8.04
N VAL A 182 -17.29 5.88 -6.93
CA VAL A 182 -17.64 6.45 -5.61
C VAL A 182 -16.50 7.29 -5.05
N LEU A 183 -15.26 6.81 -5.21
CA LEU A 183 -14.10 7.38 -4.54
C LEU A 183 -13.31 8.33 -5.43
N LYS A 184 -13.63 8.33 -6.72
CA LYS A 184 -13.02 9.09 -7.79
C LYS A 184 -14.08 9.39 -8.83
N ASP A 185 -13.95 10.53 -9.48
CA ASP A 185 -14.78 10.86 -10.65
C ASP A 185 -14.18 10.20 -11.93
N GLU A 186 -13.63 8.99 -11.80
CA GLU A 186 -13.01 8.20 -12.87
C GLU A 186 -13.39 6.71 -12.72
N ALA A 187 -13.56 6.01 -13.84
CA ALA A 187 -13.91 4.58 -13.88
C ALA A 187 -13.03 3.83 -14.90
N LEU A 188 -11.75 3.65 -14.57
CA LEU A 188 -10.79 3.04 -15.49
C LEU A 188 -11.04 1.54 -15.65
N SER A 189 -10.94 1.07 -16.89
CA SER A 189 -10.88 -0.34 -17.25
C SER A 189 -9.59 -0.99 -16.74
N VAL A 190 -9.58 -2.32 -16.73
CA VAL A 190 -8.38 -3.11 -16.41
C VAL A 190 -7.25 -2.75 -17.37
N ASP A 191 -7.52 -2.64 -18.67
CA ASP A 191 -6.51 -2.34 -19.68
C ASP A 191 -5.90 -0.96 -19.49
N GLU A 192 -6.71 0.06 -19.16
CA GLU A 192 -6.20 1.40 -18.86
C GLU A 192 -5.30 1.40 -17.63
N ILE A 193 -5.68 0.69 -16.56
CA ILE A 193 -4.80 0.57 -15.38
C ILE A 193 -3.52 -0.20 -15.72
N VAL A 194 -3.60 -1.24 -16.55
CA VAL A 194 -2.42 -1.99 -17.01
C VAL A 194 -1.48 -1.07 -17.80
N GLN A 195 -2.00 -0.19 -18.67
CA GLN A 195 -1.20 0.79 -19.40
C GLN A 195 -0.48 1.77 -18.45
N GLN A 196 -1.17 2.25 -17.40
CA GLN A 196 -0.53 3.11 -16.40
C GLN A 196 0.60 2.39 -15.66
N ILE A 197 0.42 1.11 -15.34
CA ILE A 197 1.45 0.29 -14.70
C ILE A 197 2.63 0.01 -15.64
N GLU A 198 2.37 -0.24 -16.92
CA GLU A 198 3.41 -0.47 -17.93
C GLU A 198 4.26 0.78 -18.20
N ALA A 199 3.67 1.97 -18.07
CA ALA A 199 4.38 3.23 -18.28
C ALA A 199 5.45 3.52 -17.20
N VAL A 200 5.34 2.92 -16.01
CA VAL A 200 6.25 3.20 -14.88
C VAL A 200 7.70 2.84 -15.20
N THR A 201 8.61 3.74 -14.93
CA THR A 201 10.05 3.59 -15.18
C THR A 201 10.84 3.32 -13.89
N PRO A 202 12.03 2.68 -13.97
CA PRO A 202 12.93 2.55 -12.82
C PRO A 202 13.29 3.89 -12.16
N GLU A 203 13.44 4.94 -12.97
CA GLU A 203 13.81 6.29 -12.51
C GLU A 203 12.68 6.93 -11.69
N GLU A 204 11.42 6.78 -12.12
CA GLU A 204 10.26 7.22 -11.35
C GLU A 204 10.14 6.49 -10.02
N ILE A 205 10.44 5.19 -9.98
CA ILE A 205 10.43 4.39 -8.74
C ILE A 205 11.49 4.91 -7.77
N GLN A 206 12.73 5.13 -8.25
CA GLN A 206 13.81 5.63 -7.40
C GLN A 206 13.53 7.05 -6.91
N SER A 207 13.07 7.94 -7.80
CA SER A 207 12.66 9.30 -7.46
C SER A 207 11.57 9.30 -6.39
N LEU A 208 10.55 8.44 -6.54
CA LEU A 208 9.48 8.33 -5.56
C LEU A 208 9.98 7.77 -4.21
N ALA A 209 10.88 6.79 -4.22
CA ALA A 209 11.49 6.26 -3.01
C ALA A 209 12.28 7.34 -2.24
N GLN A 210 13.01 8.20 -2.96
CA GLN A 210 13.73 9.34 -2.38
C GLN A 210 12.78 10.38 -1.77
N GLN A 211 11.59 10.57 -2.33
CA GLN A 211 10.58 11.50 -1.81
C GLN A 211 9.81 10.95 -0.61
N LEU A 212 9.53 9.65 -0.58
CA LEU A 212 8.69 9.03 0.46
C LEU A 212 9.49 8.59 1.70
N PHE A 213 10.62 7.89 1.51
CA PHE A 213 11.34 7.23 2.62
C PHE A 213 12.27 8.19 3.36
N LEU A 214 11.71 9.27 3.91
CA LEU A 214 12.45 10.32 4.62
C LEU A 214 12.60 9.97 6.11
N ASP A 215 13.84 9.97 6.62
CA ASP A 215 14.14 9.69 8.04
C ASP A 215 13.29 10.54 9.03
N PRO A 216 13.12 11.87 8.83
CA PRO A 216 12.32 12.68 9.75
C PRO A 216 10.84 12.28 9.84
N LEU A 217 10.32 11.56 8.83
CA LEU A 217 8.91 11.17 8.75
C LEU A 217 8.65 9.73 9.18
N LEU A 218 9.71 8.99 9.56
CA LEU A 218 9.66 7.58 9.88
C LEU A 218 8.88 7.29 11.16
N ASN A 219 8.00 6.30 11.11
CA ASN A 219 7.28 5.76 12.27
C ASN A 219 7.58 4.28 12.43
N LEU A 220 7.91 3.87 13.65
CA LEU A 220 8.03 2.48 14.02
C LEU A 220 7.08 2.17 15.18
N ALA A 221 6.19 1.20 14.98
CA ALA A 221 5.43 0.58 16.05
C ALA A 221 5.87 -0.88 16.22
N VAL A 222 6.14 -1.30 17.45
CA VAL A 222 6.50 -2.67 17.79
C VAL A 222 5.56 -3.17 18.88
N VAL A 223 4.91 -4.31 18.63
CA VAL A 223 4.10 -5.03 19.62
C VAL A 223 4.72 -6.40 19.85
N GLY A 224 5.18 -6.68 21.06
CA GLY A 224 5.80 -7.97 21.36
C GLY A 224 6.38 -8.05 22.77
N PRO A 225 7.03 -9.16 23.14
CA PRO A 225 7.57 -9.37 24.48
C PRO A 225 8.90 -8.64 24.70
N LEU A 226 9.04 -7.40 24.20
CA LEU A 226 10.21 -6.55 24.35
C LEU A 226 9.93 -5.47 25.39
N ARG A 227 10.91 -5.18 26.26
CA ARG A 227 10.79 -4.18 27.34
C ARG A 227 11.73 -2.99 27.20
N ASN A 228 12.72 -3.07 26.32
CA ASN A 228 13.71 -2.03 26.09
C ASN A 228 13.65 -1.60 24.62
N GLU A 229 13.56 -0.28 24.39
CA GLU A 229 13.53 0.36 23.08
C GLU A 229 14.87 0.96 22.63
N ASP A 230 15.90 1.02 23.47
CA ASP A 230 17.22 1.63 23.19
C ASP A 230 17.84 1.08 21.89
N ALA A 231 17.78 -0.24 21.69
CA ALA A 231 18.32 -0.88 20.50
C ALA A 231 17.49 -0.59 19.24
N LEU A 232 16.18 -0.34 19.39
CA LEU A 232 15.30 0.09 18.31
C LEU A 232 15.58 1.56 17.96
N GLN A 233 15.68 2.44 18.97
CA GLN A 233 16.04 3.85 18.78
C GLN A 233 17.40 3.99 18.08
N ALA A 234 18.41 3.22 18.51
CA ALA A 234 19.73 3.22 17.90
C ALA A 234 19.70 2.73 16.43
N ALA A 235 18.82 1.79 16.10
CA ALA A 235 18.65 1.32 14.72
C ALA A 235 17.95 2.37 13.82
N LEU A 236 17.12 3.23 14.40
CA LEU A 236 16.46 4.34 13.69
C LEU A 236 17.35 5.58 13.52
N ALA A 237 18.54 5.64 14.13
CA ALA A 237 19.39 6.83 14.11
C ALA A 237 20.33 6.94 12.89
N ILE A 238 20.08 6.17 11.83
CA ILE A 238 20.93 6.01 10.63
C ILE A 238 20.36 6.82 9.48
#